data_AF-A0A0K2JPT0-F1
#
_entry.id   AF-A0A0K2JPT0-F1
#
_cell.length_a   1.000
_cell.length_b   1.000
_cell.length_c   1.000
_cell.angle_alpha   90.00
_cell.angle_beta   90.00
_cell.angle_gamma   90.00
#
_symmetry.space_group_name_H-M   'P 1'
#
loop_
_entity.id
_entity.type
_entity.pdbx_description
1 polymer ?
#
loop_
_entity_poly.entity_id
_entity_poly.type
_entity_poly.pdbx_seq_one_letter_code
_entity_poly.pdbx_strand_id
1 'polypeptide(L)'
;GLTANDIRTWMGDFPQIRNVAKYAARLGQSFGSSRETLSVGRHEVEFIPDVVCPLHGTNYIFSDGIGKISADFARRVAIKCGLQYTPSSFQIRYGGYKGVVAVDPYSSMKLSL
;
A
#
# COMPACT_ATOMS: atom_id res chain seq x y z
N GLY A 1 10.74 6.89 -30.10
CA GLY A 1 10.90 5.58 -29.46
C GLY A 1 10.90 5.77 -27.96
N LEU A 2 10.46 4.78 -27.18
CA LEU A 2 10.53 4.80 -25.72
C LEU A 2 11.98 4.62 -25.26
N THR A 3 12.50 5.56 -24.47
CA THR A 3 13.83 5.48 -23.86
C THR A 3 13.75 4.85 -22.47
N ALA A 4 14.89 4.39 -21.96
CA ALA A 4 14.99 3.94 -20.57
C ALA A 4 14.62 5.05 -19.57
N ASN A 5 14.79 6.33 -19.96
CA ASN A 5 14.36 7.45 -19.14
C ASN A 5 12.84 7.55 -19.07
N ASP A 6 12.16 7.41 -20.20
CA ASP A 6 10.69 7.46 -20.28
C ASP A 6 10.05 6.35 -19.43
N ILE A 7 10.64 5.14 -19.45
CA ILE A 7 10.18 4.02 -18.62
C ILE A 7 10.34 4.34 -17.12
N ARG A 8 11.48 4.88 -16.70
CA ARG A 8 11.72 5.23 -15.29
C ARG A 8 10.78 6.34 -14.80
N THR A 9 10.52 7.35 -15.63
CA THR A 9 9.56 8.42 -15.32
C THR A 9 8.14 7.88 -15.22
N TRP A 10 7.76 6.91 -16.05
CA TRP A 10 6.47 6.23 -15.95
C TRP A 10 6.33 5.39 -14.67
N MET A 11 7.40 4.73 -14.23
CA MET A 11 7.39 3.87 -13.02
C MET A 11 7.14 4.63 -11.71
N GLY A 12 7.38 5.95 -11.68
CA GLY A 12 7.15 6.79 -10.51
C GLY A 12 8.10 7.98 -10.39
N ASP A 13 7.90 8.75 -9.32
CA ASP A 13 8.70 9.94 -9.04
C ASP A 13 9.83 9.60 -8.05
N PHE A 14 11.05 9.45 -8.58
CA PHE A 14 12.26 9.09 -7.81
C PHE A 14 13.41 10.13 -7.73
N PRO A 15 13.34 11.35 -8.31
CA PRO A 15 14.48 12.28 -8.39
C PRO A 15 14.98 12.75 -7.01
N GLN A 16 14.14 12.64 -5.98
CA GLN A 16 14.52 12.97 -4.60
C GLN A 16 15.34 11.85 -3.91
N ILE A 17 15.36 10.64 -4.46
CA ILE A 17 16.09 9.50 -3.87
C ILE A 17 17.53 9.48 -4.38
N ARG A 18 18.43 10.12 -3.62
CA ARG A 18 19.86 10.21 -3.96
C ARG A 18 20.66 8.94 -3.67
N ASN A 19 20.17 8.10 -2.77
CA ASN A 19 20.83 6.85 -2.42
C ASN A 19 20.52 5.77 -3.47
N VAL A 20 21.55 5.30 -4.17
CA VAL A 20 21.43 4.33 -5.28
C VAL A 20 20.77 3.02 -4.85
N ALA A 21 21.11 2.49 -3.68
CA ALA A 21 20.52 1.24 -3.18
C ALA A 21 19.02 1.41 -2.89
N LYS A 22 18.63 2.51 -2.23
CA LYS A 22 17.21 2.84 -1.98
C LYS A 22 16.46 3.08 -3.28
N TYR A 23 17.08 3.75 -4.24
CA TYR A 23 16.50 4.02 -5.56
C TYR A 23 16.19 2.72 -6.31
N ALA A 24 17.17 1.82 -6.41
CA ALA A 24 16.99 0.52 -7.04
C ALA A 24 15.92 -0.33 -6.34
N ALA A 25 15.90 -0.33 -5.00
CA ALA A 25 14.90 -1.05 -4.22
C ALA A 25 13.47 -0.51 -4.46
N ARG A 26 13.30 0.81 -4.62
CA ARG A 26 11.99 1.43 -4.90
C ARG A 26 11.52 1.18 -6.33
N LEU A 27 12.41 1.28 -7.32
CA LEU A 27 12.11 0.84 -8.69
C LEU A 27 11.70 -0.64 -8.73
N GLY A 28 12.37 -1.48 -7.94
CA GLY A 28 12.09 -2.91 -7.83
C GLY A 28 10.68 -3.24 -7.35
N GLN A 29 9.97 -2.30 -6.70
CA GLN A 29 8.61 -2.55 -6.22
C GLN A 29 7.63 -2.77 -7.37
N SER A 30 7.86 -2.11 -8.51
CA SER A 30 7.05 -2.19 -9.72
C SER A 30 7.13 -3.55 -10.40
N PHE A 31 8.18 -4.34 -10.14
CA PHE A 31 8.37 -5.68 -10.69
C PHE A 31 7.84 -6.79 -9.77
N GLY A 32 7.26 -6.44 -8.63
CA GLY A 32 6.62 -7.44 -7.76
C GLY A 32 5.37 -8.01 -8.44
N SER A 33 5.33 -9.34 -8.60
CA SER A 33 4.10 -10.01 -9.04
C SER A 33 2.95 -9.66 -8.10
N SER A 34 1.88 -9.11 -8.64
CA SER A 34 0.66 -8.80 -7.93
C SER A 34 -0.53 -9.00 -8.86
N ARG A 35 -1.67 -9.40 -8.31
CA ARG A 35 -2.92 -9.44 -9.06
C ARG A 35 -3.51 -8.04 -9.04
N GLU A 36 -3.72 -7.46 -10.21
CA GLU A 36 -4.49 -6.22 -10.33
C GLU A 36 -5.89 -6.48 -9.77
N THR A 37 -6.29 -5.67 -8.79
CA THR A 37 -7.60 -5.79 -8.16
C THR A 37 -8.50 -4.64 -8.61
N LEU A 38 -8.59 -3.57 -7.84
CA LEU A 38 -9.46 -2.43 -8.08
C LEU A 38 -8.67 -1.14 -7.96
N SER A 39 -9.01 -0.16 -8.81
CA SER A 39 -8.47 1.19 -8.69
C SER A 39 -9.04 1.88 -7.45
N VAL A 40 -8.16 2.52 -6.68
CA VAL A 40 -8.50 3.34 -5.51
C VAL A 40 -8.03 4.76 -5.77
N GLY A 41 -8.97 5.69 -5.87
CA GLY A 41 -8.67 7.11 -6.04
C GLY A 41 -8.06 7.70 -4.77
N ARG A 42 -7.26 8.77 -4.90
CA ARG A 42 -6.64 9.42 -3.73
C ARG A 42 -7.65 9.93 -2.70
N HIS A 43 -8.86 10.29 -3.12
CA HIS A 43 -9.95 10.75 -2.26
C HIS A 43 -10.65 9.61 -1.50
N GLU A 44 -10.35 8.36 -1.84
CA GLU A 44 -10.90 7.16 -1.21
C GLU A 44 -9.93 6.55 -0.18
N VAL A 45 -8.79 7.22 0.02
CA VAL A 45 -7.75 6.86 0.98
C VAL A 45 -7.70 7.93 2.06
N GLU A 46 -7.78 7.52 3.31
CA GLU A 46 -7.45 8.38 4.45
C GLU A 46 -6.03 8.08 4.94
N PHE A 47 -5.33 9.10 5.42
CA PHE A 47 -4.03 8.96 6.07
C PHE A 47 -4.21 9.00 7.58
N ILE A 48 -3.79 7.94 8.26
CA ILE A 48 -3.89 7.80 9.70
C ILE A 48 -2.49 7.84 10.33
N PRO A 49 -2.35 8.43 11.53
CA PRO A 49 -1.07 8.40 12.23
C PRO A 49 -0.74 6.98 12.68
N ASP A 50 0.55 6.65 12.68
CA ASP A 50 1.03 5.41 13.26
C ASP A 50 0.69 5.31 14.76
N VAL A 51 0.43 4.08 15.22
CA VAL A 51 0.26 3.76 16.63
C VAL A 51 1.63 3.72 17.28
N VAL A 52 1.92 4.73 18.09
CA VAL A 52 3.20 4.87 18.80
C VAL A 52 2.98 4.70 20.30
N CYS A 53 3.79 3.85 20.95
CA CYS A 53 3.82 3.75 22.41
C CYS A 53 5.23 4.08 22.94
N PRO A 54 5.36 5.07 23.83
CA PRO A 54 6.62 5.34 24.53
C PRO A 54 6.83 4.31 25.65
N LEU A 55 7.92 3.55 25.58
CA LEU A 55 8.33 2.60 26.62
C LEU A 55 9.78 2.87 27.00
N HIS A 56 10.04 3.10 28.29
CA HIS A 56 11.39 3.39 28.82
C HIS A 56 12.15 4.52 28.07
N GLY A 57 11.44 5.57 27.64
CA GLY A 57 12.03 6.69 26.89
C GLY A 57 12.28 6.42 25.41
N THR A 58 11.88 5.26 24.89
CA THR A 58 11.96 4.91 23.46
C THR A 58 10.56 4.85 22.86
N ASN A 59 10.35 5.50 21.71
CA ASN A 59 9.09 5.45 20.97
C ASN A 59 9.07 4.22 20.07
N TYR A 60 8.15 3.29 20.30
CA TYR A 60 7.95 2.11 19.48
C TYR A 60 6.75 2.29 18.56
N ILE A 61 6.92 1.98 17.28
CA ILE A 61 5.88 2.03 16.25
C ILE A 61 5.25 0.64 16.12
N PHE A 62 3.97 0.50 16.42
CA PHE A 62 3.24 -0.78 16.43
C PHE A 62 2.49 -1.05 15.13
N SER A 63 2.33 -0.03 14.27
CA SER A 63 1.59 -0.11 13.01
C SER A 63 2.47 -0.02 11.76
N ASP A 64 3.80 -0.17 11.89
CA ASP A 64 4.71 -0.05 10.75
C ASP A 64 4.35 -1.08 9.65
N GLY A 65 3.93 -0.57 8.50
CA GLY A 65 3.57 -1.38 7.34
C GLY A 65 2.19 -2.04 7.41
N ILE A 66 1.33 -1.65 8.35
CA ILE A 66 -0.07 -2.10 8.40
C ILE A 66 -1.06 -0.93 8.34
N GLY A 67 -2.10 -1.09 7.52
CA GLY A 67 -3.22 -0.17 7.42
C GLY A 67 -4.56 -0.88 7.55
N LYS A 68 -5.63 -0.19 7.16
CA LYS A 68 -7.00 -0.71 7.21
C LYS A 68 -7.65 -0.72 5.82
N ILE A 69 -8.57 -1.64 5.61
CA ILE A 69 -9.43 -1.73 4.43
C ILE A 69 -10.89 -1.84 4.88
N SER A 70 -11.81 -1.09 4.28
CA SER A 70 -13.23 -1.23 4.63
C SER A 70 -13.78 -2.60 4.23
N ALA A 71 -14.76 -3.09 5.00
CA ALA A 71 -15.39 -4.39 4.75
C ALA A 71 -16.02 -4.49 3.34
N ASP A 72 -16.64 -3.42 2.84
CA ASP A 72 -17.18 -3.38 1.48
C ASP A 72 -16.08 -3.55 0.43
N PHE A 73 -15.01 -2.77 0.55
CA PHE A 73 -13.92 -2.82 -0.41
C PHE A 73 -13.17 -4.15 -0.37
N ALA A 74 -12.95 -4.71 0.82
CA ALA A 74 -12.37 -6.04 1.01
C ALA A 74 -13.18 -7.13 0.29
N ARG A 75 -14.52 -7.09 0.40
CA ARG A 75 -15.39 -8.04 -0.31
C ARG A 75 -15.25 -7.92 -1.82
N ARG A 76 -15.22 -6.70 -2.36
CA ARG A 76 -15.05 -6.45 -3.80
C ARG A 76 -13.69 -6.93 -4.30
N VAL A 77 -12.63 -6.73 -3.52
CA VAL A 77 -11.29 -7.26 -3.81
C VAL A 77 -11.28 -8.78 -3.80
N ALA A 78 -11.92 -9.42 -2.81
CA ALA A 78 -12.02 -10.88 -2.73
C ALA A 78 -12.72 -11.48 -3.96
N ILE A 79 -13.84 -10.88 -4.40
CA ILE A 79 -14.56 -11.27 -5.61
C ILE A 79 -13.68 -11.14 -6.85
N LYS A 80 -12.96 -10.01 -7.00
CA LYS A 80 -12.03 -9.78 -8.12
C LYS A 80 -10.89 -10.79 -8.14
N CYS A 81 -10.45 -11.24 -6.97
CA CYS A 81 -9.47 -12.32 -6.80
C CYS A 81 -10.05 -13.73 -7.05
N GLY A 82 -11.37 -13.88 -7.23
CA GLY A 82 -12.04 -15.17 -7.40
C GLY A 82 -12.14 -15.99 -6.11
N LEU A 83 -12.13 -15.33 -4.96
CA LEU A 83 -12.25 -15.99 -3.65
C LEU A 83 -13.73 -16.14 -3.27
N GLN A 84 -14.08 -17.28 -2.67
CA GLN A 84 -15.45 -17.57 -2.22
C GLN A 84 -15.77 -16.94 -0.85
N TYR A 85 -14.76 -16.46 -0.15
CA TYR A 85 -14.88 -15.77 1.15
C TYR A 85 -14.09 -14.47 1.11
N THR A 86 -14.36 -13.57 2.05
CA THR A 86 -13.59 -12.33 2.22
C THR A 86 -12.50 -12.55 3.27
N PRO A 87 -11.20 -12.51 2.91
CA PRO A 87 -10.11 -12.58 3.88
C PRO A 87 -10.16 -11.42 4.89
N SER A 88 -9.66 -11.65 6.10
CA SER A 88 -9.54 -10.61 7.14
C SER A 88 -8.39 -9.63 6.91
N SER A 89 -7.44 -9.97 6.02
CA SER A 89 -6.29 -9.13 5.71
C SER A 89 -5.75 -9.39 4.30
N PHE A 90 -5.15 -8.37 3.70
CA PHE A 90 -4.60 -8.42 2.34
C PHE A 90 -3.20 -7.83 2.31
N GLN A 91 -2.28 -8.45 1.57
CA GLN A 91 -1.01 -7.82 1.24
C GLN A 91 -1.19 -6.94 0.00
N ILE A 92 -0.85 -5.65 0.11
CA ILE A 92 -1.10 -4.67 -0.94
C ILE A 92 0.17 -4.03 -1.48
N ARG A 93 0.05 -3.54 -2.72
CA ARG A 93 0.95 -2.58 -3.34
C ARG A 93 0.09 -1.48 -3.95
N TYR A 94 0.23 -0.26 -3.47
CA TYR A 94 -0.60 0.88 -3.90
C TYR A 94 0.24 2.15 -3.94
N GLY A 95 0.40 2.79 -5.11
CA GLY A 95 1.00 4.13 -5.19
C GLY A 95 2.38 4.31 -4.52
N GLY A 96 3.19 3.26 -4.40
CA GLY A 96 4.48 3.27 -3.68
C GLY A 96 4.42 2.77 -2.22
N TYR A 97 3.22 2.55 -1.68
CA TYR A 97 2.97 1.83 -0.44
C TYR A 97 3.07 0.32 -0.67
N LYS A 98 3.70 -0.37 0.29
CA LYS A 98 3.78 -1.83 0.37
C LYS A 98 3.56 -2.22 1.82
N GLY A 99 2.63 -3.13 2.07
CA GLY A 99 2.31 -3.54 3.43
C GLY A 99 1.13 -4.50 3.48
N VAL A 100 0.51 -4.58 4.65
CA VAL A 100 -0.71 -5.35 4.89
C VAL A 100 -1.84 -4.38 5.23
N VAL A 101 -3.06 -4.71 4.84
CA VAL A 101 -4.26 -4.03 5.33
C VAL A 101 -5.19 -5.03 5.99
N ALA A 102 -5.71 -4.70 7.16
CA ALA A 102 -6.69 -5.50 7.89
C ALA A 102 -8.10 -4.94 7.70
N VAL A 103 -9.09 -5.82 7.66
CA VAL A 103 -10.49 -5.41 7.50
C VAL A 103 -10.97 -4.66 8.73
N ASP A 104 -11.40 -3.41 8.54
CA ASP A 104 -12.09 -2.61 9.53
C ASP A 104 -13.59 -2.55 9.18
N PRO A 105 -14.47 -3.17 9.97
CA PRO A 105 -15.91 -3.18 9.71
C PRO A 105 -16.57 -1.80 9.89
N TYR A 106 -15.90 -0.86 10.55
CA TYR A 106 -16.43 0.49 10.81
C TYR A 106 -15.84 1.57 9.90
N SER A 107 -14.86 1.23 9.05
CA SER A 107 -14.25 2.19 8.13
C SER A 107 -15.18 2.50 6.95
N SER A 108 -15.39 3.78 6.69
CA SER A 108 -16.12 4.30 5.52
C SER A 108 -15.21 4.57 4.32
N MET A 109 -13.89 4.64 4.54
CA MET A 109 -12.88 4.84 3.50
C MET A 109 -12.46 3.50 2.90
N LYS A 110 -12.05 3.47 1.62
CA LYS A 110 -11.59 2.21 1.01
C LYS A 110 -10.31 1.72 1.68
N LEU A 111 -9.36 2.61 1.90
CA LEU A 111 -8.10 2.32 2.57
C LEU A 111 -7.81 3.41 3.62
N SER A 112 -7.25 2.99 4.75
CA SER A 112 -6.64 3.86 5.74
C SER A 112 -5.17 3.48 5.84
N LEU A 113 -4.28 4.39 5.43
CA LEU A 113 -2.84 4.12 5.28
C LEU A 113 -1.99 5.02 6.17
#